data_AF-A0A3L7SCK6-F1
#
_entry.id   AF-A0A3L7SCK6-F1
#
_cell.length_a   1.000
_cell.length_b   1.000
_cell.length_c   1.000
_cell.angle_alpha   90.00
_cell.angle_beta   90.00
_cell.angle_gamma   90.00
#
_symmetry.space_group_name_H-M   'P 1'
#
loop_
_entity.id
_entity.type
_entity.pdbx_description
1 polymer ?
#
loop_
_entity_poly.entity_id
_entity_poly.type
_entity_poly.pdbx_seq_one_letter_code
_entity_poly.pdbx_strand_id
1 'polypeptide(L)'
;MPAWPGGPCPKCGDDMPLNMIHCRTCRHLLNPELERSSVEIPAFFPLQEVDTLVELIPNGRFIECSSCRKELKIHRKYLGERVQCKFCAADFRLDPTSPEVRSTDSYGTCPHCNETLRFDSKYIGSKVACRFCQGKVHIVFPG
;
A
#
# COMPACT_ATOMS: atom_id res chain seq x y z
N MET A 1 14.57 49.08 -22.93
CA MET A 1 14.82 47.80 -23.63
C MET A 1 15.11 48.18 -25.07
N PRO A 2 16.36 48.08 -25.57
CA PRO A 2 16.62 48.41 -26.96
C PRO A 2 15.98 47.32 -27.81
N ALA A 3 14.82 47.65 -28.33
CA ALA A 3 14.22 46.93 -29.42
C ALA A 3 15.16 46.96 -30.64
N TRP A 4 15.11 45.92 -31.46
CA TRP A 4 15.82 45.92 -32.74
C TRP A 4 15.49 47.20 -33.53
N PRO A 5 16.49 47.99 -33.97
CA PRO A 5 16.26 49.28 -34.60
C PRO A 5 15.66 49.17 -36.02
N GLY A 6 15.56 47.96 -36.56
CA GLY A 6 15.27 47.72 -37.97
C GLY A 6 16.56 47.52 -38.78
N GLY A 7 16.45 46.84 -39.92
CA GLY A 7 17.58 46.60 -40.83
C GLY A 7 17.98 45.12 -40.99
N PRO A 8 19.09 44.85 -41.67
CA PRO A 8 19.47 43.50 -42.07
C PRO A 8 19.88 42.64 -40.87
N CYS A 9 19.37 41.40 -40.83
CA CYS A 9 19.74 40.43 -39.82
C CYS A 9 21.24 40.08 -39.93
N PRO A 10 22.01 40.12 -38.84
CA PRO A 10 23.46 39.89 -38.88
C PRO A 10 23.84 38.45 -39.29
N LYS A 11 22.90 37.50 -39.20
CA LYS A 11 23.15 36.09 -39.54
C LYS A 11 22.79 35.74 -40.99
N CYS A 12 21.69 36.27 -41.51
CA CYS A 12 21.14 35.85 -42.81
C CYS A 12 21.00 36.98 -43.83
N GLY A 13 21.22 38.23 -43.44
CA GLY A 13 21.13 39.40 -44.34
C GLY A 13 19.72 39.91 -44.61
N ASP A 14 18.67 39.13 -44.32
CA ASP A 14 17.29 39.55 -44.55
C ASP A 14 16.89 40.76 -43.69
N ASP A 15 16.13 41.68 -44.29
CA ASP A 15 15.68 42.91 -43.65
C ASP A 15 14.58 42.64 -42.61
N MET A 16 14.86 42.99 -41.35
CA MET A 16 13.97 42.78 -40.22
C MET A 16 13.37 44.12 -39.77
N PRO A 17 12.04 44.20 -39.57
CA PRO A 17 11.40 45.42 -39.10
C PRO A 17 11.78 45.75 -37.65
N LEU A 18 11.59 47.01 -37.28
CA LEU A 18 11.79 47.51 -35.92
C LEU A 18 11.02 46.70 -34.85
N ASN A 19 11.56 46.66 -33.63
CA ASN A 19 11.02 45.97 -32.45
C ASN A 19 10.95 44.43 -32.52
N MET A 20 11.68 43.81 -33.45
CA MET A 20 11.75 42.34 -33.51
C MET A 20 12.74 41.76 -32.49
N ILE A 21 12.34 40.65 -31.86
CA ILE A 21 13.19 39.90 -30.92
C ILE A 21 13.99 38.83 -31.66
N HIS A 22 13.37 38.16 -32.64
CA HIS A 22 14.00 37.12 -33.46
C HIS A 22 13.83 37.43 -34.94
N CYS A 23 14.82 37.06 -35.75
CA CYS A 23 14.71 37.09 -37.20
C CYS A 23 13.61 36.12 -37.67
N ARG A 24 12.72 36.56 -38.56
CA ARG A 24 11.64 35.72 -39.12
C ARG A 24 12.16 34.58 -39.99
N THR A 25 13.31 34.77 -40.63
CA THR A 25 13.89 33.78 -41.55
C THR A 25 14.72 32.74 -40.81
N CYS A 26 15.73 33.17 -40.04
CA CYS A 26 16.71 32.26 -39.45
C CYS A 26 16.56 32.06 -37.92
N ARG A 27 15.57 32.71 -37.29
CA ARG A 27 15.33 32.71 -35.83
C ARG A 27 16.53 33.12 -34.98
N HIS A 28 17.49 33.84 -35.55
CA HIS A 28 18.57 34.46 -34.79
C HIS A 28 17.99 35.49 -33.81
N LEU A 29 18.50 35.51 -32.59
CA LEU A 29 18.10 36.49 -31.59
C LEU A 29 18.71 37.84 -31.98
N LEU A 30 17.85 38.82 -32.24
CA LEU A 30 18.26 40.15 -32.73
C LEU A 30 18.53 41.13 -31.58
N ASN A 31 17.99 40.85 -30.39
CA ASN A 31 18.29 41.61 -29.20
C ASN A 31 19.41 40.92 -28.40
N PRO A 32 20.62 41.48 -28.35
CA PRO A 32 21.76 40.88 -27.65
C PRO A 32 21.64 40.94 -26.12
N GLU A 33 20.70 41.72 -25.58
CA GLU A 33 20.44 41.81 -24.13
C GLU A 33 19.55 40.67 -23.61
N LEU A 34 19.02 39.84 -24.51
CA LEU A 34 18.19 38.69 -24.13
C LEU A 34 19.01 37.41 -24.20
N GLU A 35 18.72 36.49 -23.30
CA GLU A 35 19.25 35.13 -23.32
C GLU A 35 18.10 34.14 -23.38
N ARG A 36 18.35 32.95 -23.95
CA ARG A 36 17.36 31.89 -23.95
C ARG A 36 17.25 31.31 -22.55
N SER A 37 16.11 31.47 -21.89
CA SER A 37 15.85 30.76 -20.65
C SER A 37 15.76 29.26 -20.93
N SER A 38 16.75 28.49 -20.49
CA SER A 38 16.61 27.03 -20.39
C SER A 38 15.85 26.70 -19.11
N VAL A 39 14.75 25.97 -19.23
CA VAL A 39 14.11 25.33 -18.08
C VAL A 39 14.80 23.98 -17.90
N GLU A 40 15.53 23.82 -16.79
CA GLU A 40 16.08 22.51 -16.42
C GLU A 40 14.91 21.58 -16.07
N ILE A 41 14.72 20.52 -16.88
CA ILE A 41 13.75 19.48 -16.56
C ILE A 41 14.43 18.55 -15.54
N PRO A 42 13.90 18.44 -14.30
CA PRO A 42 14.50 17.56 -13.31
C PRO A 42 14.46 16.11 -13.79
N ALA A 43 15.46 15.31 -13.37
CA ALA A 43 15.49 13.89 -13.66
C ALA A 43 14.25 13.20 -13.08
N PHE A 44 13.66 12.28 -13.84
CA PHE A 44 12.58 11.44 -13.35
C PHE A 44 13.09 10.58 -12.18
N PHE A 45 12.46 10.72 -11.02
CA PHE A 45 12.72 9.88 -9.86
C PHE A 45 11.54 8.92 -9.69
N PRO A 46 11.70 7.60 -9.92
CA PRO A 46 10.62 6.64 -9.71
C PRO A 46 10.23 6.65 -8.23
N LEU A 47 8.92 6.74 -7.96
CA LEU A 47 8.41 6.62 -6.60
C LEU A 47 8.70 5.22 -6.08
N GLN A 48 9.14 5.13 -4.83
CA GLN A 48 9.32 3.86 -4.15
C GLN A 48 7.95 3.18 -4.02
N GLU A 49 7.87 1.90 -4.40
CA GLU A 49 6.65 1.11 -4.18
C GLU A 49 6.29 1.16 -2.70
N VAL A 50 5.09 1.66 -2.40
CA VAL A 50 4.54 1.58 -1.06
C VAL A 50 4.23 0.11 -0.83
N ASP A 51 4.90 -0.52 0.15
CA ASP A 51 4.59 -1.89 0.57
C ASP A 51 3.06 -2.02 0.70
N THR A 52 2.44 -2.76 -0.22
CA THR A 52 1.01 -3.02 -0.19
C THR A 52 0.75 -3.97 0.96
N LEU A 53 0.48 -3.40 2.14
CA LEU A 53 0.04 -4.13 3.31
C LEU A 53 -1.41 -4.54 3.08
N VAL A 54 -1.60 -5.83 2.83
CA VAL A 54 -2.93 -6.40 2.68
C VAL A 54 -3.43 -6.84 4.05
N GLU A 55 -4.68 -6.52 4.36
CA GLU A 55 -5.31 -6.91 5.61
C GLU A 55 -5.60 -8.42 5.63
N LEU A 56 -5.29 -9.05 6.76
CA LEU A 56 -5.67 -10.42 7.07
C LEU A 56 -6.61 -10.40 8.26
N ILE A 57 -7.84 -10.86 8.05
CA ILE A 57 -8.83 -10.98 9.11
C ILE A 57 -8.89 -12.45 9.58
N PRO A 58 -8.65 -12.76 10.87
CA PRO A 58 -8.75 -14.12 11.37
C PRO A 58 -10.10 -14.77 11.04
N ASN A 59 -10.09 -15.97 10.48
CA ASN A 59 -11.30 -16.75 10.22
C ASN A 59 -11.87 -17.37 11.49
N GLY A 60 -11.03 -17.66 12.48
CA GLY A 60 -11.46 -18.29 13.72
C GLY A 60 -10.31 -18.50 14.70
N ARG A 61 -10.58 -19.35 15.71
CA ARG A 61 -9.65 -19.62 16.82
C ARG A 61 -9.56 -21.11 17.13
N PHE A 62 -8.45 -21.48 17.75
CA PHE A 62 -8.25 -22.77 18.37
C PHE A 62 -8.55 -22.65 19.86
N ILE A 63 -9.46 -23.49 20.34
CA ILE A 63 -9.95 -23.48 21.72
C ILE A 63 -9.82 -24.86 22.31
N GLU A 64 -9.29 -24.92 23.53
CA GLU A 64 -9.22 -26.16 24.29
C GLU A 64 -10.57 -26.43 24.96
N CYS A 65 -11.16 -27.61 24.74
CA CYS A 65 -12.38 -28.01 25.44
C CYS A 65 -12.09 -28.23 26.93
N SER A 66 -12.86 -27.60 27.81
CA SER A 66 -12.71 -27.73 29.27
C SER A 66 -12.95 -29.16 29.78
N SER A 67 -13.84 -29.93 29.14
CA SER A 67 -14.19 -31.30 29.56
C SER A 67 -13.19 -32.36 29.10
N CYS A 68 -12.79 -32.35 27.82
CA CYS A 68 -11.91 -33.40 27.26
C CYS A 68 -10.51 -32.93 26.88
N ARG A 69 -10.19 -31.64 27.09
CA ARG A 69 -8.88 -31.03 26.84
C ARG A 69 -8.40 -31.12 25.39
N LYS A 70 -9.27 -31.52 24.45
CA LYS A 70 -8.96 -31.55 23.01
C LYS A 70 -9.13 -30.16 22.40
N GLU A 71 -8.26 -29.84 21.45
CA GLU A 71 -8.31 -28.60 20.69
C GLU A 71 -9.40 -28.65 19.61
N LEU A 72 -10.19 -27.58 19.53
CA LEU A 72 -11.25 -27.37 18.56
C LEU A 72 -10.91 -26.15 17.70
N LYS A 73 -10.95 -26.33 16.38
CA LYS A 73 -10.89 -25.23 15.41
C LYS A 73 -12.31 -24.69 15.19
N ILE A 74 -12.60 -23.49 15.70
CA ILE A 74 -13.94 -22.90 15.69
C ILE A 74 -13.92 -21.60 14.89
N HIS A 75 -14.86 -21.46 13.96
CA HIS A 75 -14.99 -20.27 13.12
C HIS A 75 -15.52 -19.08 13.93
N ARG A 76 -15.06 -17.85 13.62
CA ARG A 76 -15.46 -16.64 14.37
C ARG A 76 -16.96 -16.37 14.39
N LYS A 77 -17.70 -16.89 13.41
CA LYS A 77 -19.16 -16.70 13.29
C LYS A 77 -19.94 -17.29 14.46
N TYR A 78 -19.31 -18.17 15.24
CA TYR A 78 -19.90 -18.77 16.43
C TYR A 78 -19.53 -18.04 17.72
N LEU A 79 -18.83 -16.90 17.65
CA LEU A 79 -18.51 -16.11 18.85
C LEU A 79 -19.81 -15.65 19.52
N GLY A 80 -19.89 -15.86 20.84
CA GLY A 80 -21.10 -15.62 21.63
C GLY A 80 -22.14 -16.74 21.58
N GLU A 81 -22.00 -17.71 20.67
CA GLU A 81 -22.96 -18.80 20.50
C GLU A 81 -22.69 -19.99 21.43
N ARG A 82 -23.73 -20.79 21.67
CA ARG A 82 -23.56 -22.13 22.28
C ARG A 82 -23.04 -23.11 21.24
N VAL A 83 -21.92 -23.74 21.53
CA VAL A 83 -21.27 -24.72 20.67
C VAL A 83 -21.08 -26.04 21.42
N GLN A 84 -20.96 -27.13 20.67
CA GLN A 84 -20.74 -28.46 21.21
C GLN A 84 -19.38 -29.01 20.79
N CYS A 85 -18.64 -29.58 21.74
CA CYS A 85 -17.39 -30.26 21.44
C CYS A 85 -17.65 -31.53 20.63
N LYS A 86 -17.08 -31.60 19.43
CA LYS A 86 -17.23 -32.77 18.53
C LYS A 86 -16.62 -34.07 19.07
N PHE A 87 -15.85 -34.02 20.16
CA PHE A 87 -15.15 -35.19 20.71
C PHE A 87 -15.81 -35.78 21.96
N CYS A 88 -16.45 -34.96 22.79
CA CYS A 88 -17.05 -35.40 24.05
C CYS A 88 -18.49 -34.91 24.25
N ALA A 89 -19.07 -34.23 23.25
CA ALA A 89 -20.42 -33.69 23.25
C ALA A 89 -20.73 -32.65 24.35
N ALA A 90 -19.72 -32.18 25.10
CA ALA A 90 -19.89 -31.11 26.07
C ALA A 90 -20.27 -29.79 25.38
N ASP A 91 -21.27 -29.10 25.91
CA ASP A 91 -21.70 -27.80 25.47
C ASP A 91 -21.01 -26.68 26.26
N PHE A 92 -20.70 -25.58 25.57
CA PHE A 92 -20.17 -24.38 26.20
C PHE A 92 -20.52 -23.15 25.36
N ARG A 93 -20.52 -21.98 25.99
CA ARG A 93 -20.68 -20.70 25.29
C ARG A 93 -19.33 -20.26 24.77
N LEU A 94 -19.25 -19.93 23.48
CA LEU A 94 -18.01 -19.50 22.85
C LEU A 94 -17.70 -18.04 23.18
N ASP A 95 -17.15 -17.80 24.36
CA ASP A 95 -16.75 -16.47 24.80
C ASP A 95 -15.25 -16.42 25.11
N PRO A 96 -14.41 -15.85 24.22
CA PRO A 96 -12.97 -15.75 24.46
C PRO A 96 -12.58 -14.89 25.66
N THR A 97 -13.51 -14.11 26.22
CA THR A 97 -13.27 -13.33 27.45
C THR A 97 -13.56 -14.13 28.72
N SER A 98 -14.29 -15.25 28.60
CA SER A 98 -14.60 -16.12 29.71
C SER A 98 -13.40 -16.99 30.10
N PRO A 99 -13.11 -17.16 31.40
CA PRO A 99 -12.05 -18.05 31.88
C PRO A 99 -12.28 -19.53 31.53
N GLU A 100 -13.51 -19.91 31.20
CA GLU A 100 -13.86 -21.28 30.80
C GLU A 100 -13.35 -21.64 29.39
N VAL A 101 -13.08 -20.63 28.56
CA VAL A 101 -12.69 -20.78 27.16
C VAL A 101 -11.26 -20.30 26.99
N ARG A 102 -10.31 -21.24 27.09
CA ARG A 102 -8.90 -20.94 26.77
C ARG A 102 -8.71 -20.92 25.26
N SER A 103 -8.62 -19.73 24.68
CA SER A 103 -8.19 -19.54 23.29
C SER A 103 -6.68 -19.34 23.22
N THR A 104 -5.98 -20.23 22.52
CA THR A 104 -4.52 -20.18 22.42
C THR A 104 -4.11 -19.43 21.15
N ASP A 105 -4.62 -19.89 20.01
CA ASP A 105 -4.21 -19.39 18.70
C ASP A 105 -5.41 -18.97 17.86
N SER A 106 -5.15 -18.05 16.95
CA SER A 106 -6.04 -17.67 15.86
C SER A 106 -5.59 -18.31 14.55
N TYR A 107 -6.49 -18.39 13.58
CA TYR A 107 -6.13 -18.75 12.23
C TYR A 107 -6.80 -17.84 11.21
N GLY A 108 -6.12 -17.63 10.08
CA GLY A 108 -6.65 -16.86 8.95
C GLY A 108 -5.99 -17.25 7.64
N THR A 109 -6.66 -16.99 6.53
CA THR A 109 -6.14 -17.25 5.19
C THR A 109 -5.28 -16.09 4.72
N CYS A 110 -4.06 -16.38 4.25
CA CYS A 110 -3.19 -15.37 3.65
C CYS A 110 -3.79 -14.84 2.33
N PRO A 111 -4.00 -13.53 2.16
CA PRO A 111 -4.57 -12.98 0.93
C PRO A 111 -3.62 -13.06 -0.28
N HIS A 112 -2.32 -13.26 -0.04
CA HIS A 112 -1.31 -13.37 -1.10
C HIS A 112 -1.21 -14.77 -1.69
N CYS A 113 -1.37 -15.82 -0.88
CA CYS A 113 -1.08 -17.21 -1.28
C CYS A 113 -2.17 -18.22 -0.91
N ASN A 114 -3.27 -17.78 -0.31
CA ASN A 114 -4.41 -18.60 0.15
C ASN A 114 -4.09 -19.70 1.17
N GLU A 115 -2.87 -19.72 1.71
CA GLU A 115 -2.49 -20.66 2.77
C GLU A 115 -3.09 -20.27 4.12
N THR A 116 -3.43 -21.28 4.93
CA THR A 116 -3.92 -21.06 6.30
C THR A 116 -2.76 -20.79 7.25
N LEU A 117 -2.75 -19.58 7.81
CA LEU A 117 -1.84 -19.18 8.86
C LEU A 117 -2.47 -19.48 10.23
N ARG A 118 -1.69 -20.11 11.12
CA ARG A 118 -1.98 -20.23 12.56
C ARG A 118 -1.01 -19.31 13.29
N PHE A 119 -1.52 -18.47 14.17
CA PHE A 119 -0.74 -17.47 14.89
C PHE A 119 -1.35 -17.16 16.24
N ASP A 120 -0.50 -16.79 17.20
CA ASP A 120 -0.91 -16.33 18.53
C ASP A 120 -1.75 -15.04 18.42
N SER A 121 -2.75 -14.90 19.28
CA SER A 121 -3.64 -13.73 19.29
C SER A 121 -2.90 -12.40 19.55
N LYS A 122 -1.69 -12.41 20.12
CA LYS A 122 -0.85 -11.22 20.30
C LYS A 122 -0.43 -10.55 18.99
N TYR A 123 -0.47 -11.28 17.88
CA TYR A 123 -0.13 -10.72 16.56
C TYR A 123 -1.29 -9.93 15.93
N ILE A 124 -2.47 -9.94 16.54
CA ILE A 124 -3.58 -9.05 16.12
C ILE A 124 -3.13 -7.59 16.28
N GLY A 125 -3.33 -6.78 15.25
CA GLY A 125 -2.85 -5.40 15.12
C GLY A 125 -1.43 -5.28 14.55
N SER A 126 -0.69 -6.38 14.44
CA SER A 126 0.71 -6.37 13.98
C SER A 126 0.84 -6.54 12.47
N LYS A 127 1.89 -5.94 11.91
CA LYS A 127 2.35 -6.19 10.54
C LYS A 127 3.37 -7.32 10.56
N VAL A 128 3.12 -8.39 9.83
CA VAL A 128 3.95 -9.59 9.83
C VAL A 128 4.13 -10.12 8.41
N ALA A 129 5.17 -10.94 8.19
CA ALA A 129 5.33 -11.65 6.93
C ALA A 129 4.63 -13.01 7.00
N CYS A 130 3.94 -13.39 5.92
CA CYS A 130 3.42 -14.74 5.76
C CYS A 130 4.56 -15.74 5.74
N ARG A 131 4.51 -16.79 6.58
CA ARG A 131 5.55 -17.83 6.62
C ARG A 131 5.72 -18.62 5.31
N PHE A 132 4.71 -18.61 4.44
CA PHE A 132 4.70 -19.40 3.19
C PHE A 132 5.19 -18.60 1.99
N CYS A 133 4.66 -17.38 1.79
CA CYS A 133 4.97 -16.57 0.62
C CYS A 133 5.80 -15.31 0.93
N GLN A 134 6.14 -15.05 2.20
CA GLN A 134 6.80 -13.83 2.68
C GLN A 134 6.03 -12.52 2.41
N GLY A 135 4.82 -12.59 1.86
CA GLY A 135 3.94 -11.45 1.64
C GLY A 135 3.63 -10.74 2.96
N LYS A 136 3.77 -9.42 2.97
CA LYS A 136 3.49 -8.57 4.13
C LYS A 136 1.98 -8.48 4.34
N VAL A 137 1.53 -8.82 5.54
CA VAL A 137 0.12 -8.77 5.94
C VAL A 137 -0.04 -7.97 7.22
N HIS A 138 -1.13 -7.22 7.32
CA HIS A 138 -1.55 -6.58 8.57
C HIS A 138 -2.67 -7.41 9.17
N ILE A 139 -2.44 -8.04 10.32
CA ILE A 139 -3.48 -8.82 10.99
C ILE A 139 -4.41 -7.83 11.70
N VAL A 140 -5.68 -7.80 11.31
CA VAL A 140 -6.66 -6.86 11.86
C VAL A 140 -7.82 -7.62 12.51
N PHE A 141 -8.39 -7.04 13.57
CA PHE A 141 -9.64 -7.52 14.14
C PHE A 141 -10.80 -6.85 13.37
N PRO A 142 -11.84 -7.60 12.97
CA PRO A 142 -13.03 -6.96 12.43
C PRO A 142 -13.66 -6.13 13.56
N GLY A 143 -13.79 -4.81 13.34
CA GLY A 143 -14.56 -3.93 14.21
C GLY A 143 -16.04 -4.30 14.24
#